data_AF-A0A0C2GLX2-F1
#
_entry.id   AF-A0A0C2GLX2-F1
#
_cell.length_a   1.000
_cell.length_b   1.000
_cell.length_c   1.000
_cell.angle_alpha   90.00
_cell.angle_beta   90.00
_cell.angle_gamma   90.00
#
_symmetry.space_group_name_H-M   'P 1'
#
loop_
_entity.id
_entity.type
_entity.pdbx_description
1 polymer ?
#
loop_
_entity_poly.entity_id
_entity_poly.type
_entity_poly.pdbx_seq_one_letter_code
_entity_poly.pdbx_strand_id
1 'polypeptide(L)'
;MLCQLAQIEQALNRPERAMRLTDRALALDPDDVACRYNRARLLFDTKRNEECVKELNELKEVSPDEAYIYHLLGSKNFSKMFLLSSLYKEMFKFGK
;
A
#
# COMPACT_ATOMS: atom_id res chain seq x y z
N MET A 1 8.81 7.07 -16.84
CA MET A 1 8.62 5.87 -17.69
C MET A 1 8.60 4.56 -16.90
N LEU A 2 9.59 4.26 -16.05
CA LEU A 2 9.65 2.98 -15.31
C LEU A 2 8.47 2.77 -14.35
N CYS A 3 8.02 3.84 -13.67
CA CYS A 3 6.84 3.81 -12.82
C CYS A 3 5.56 3.42 -13.59
N GLN A 4 5.32 4.04 -14.74
CA GLN A 4 4.17 3.72 -15.60
C GLN A 4 4.25 2.29 -16.13
N LEU A 5 5.46 1.80 -16.46
CA LEU A 5 5.65 0.41 -16.88
C LEU A 5 5.34 -0.57 -15.74
N ALA A 6 5.73 -0.25 -14.50
CA ALA A 6 5.38 -1.06 -13.34
C ALA A 6 3.87 -1.16 -13.15
N GLN A 7 3.15 -0.05 -13.33
CA GLN A 7 1.68 -0.01 -13.27
C GLN A 7 1.02 -0.89 -14.35
N ILE A 8 1.59 -0.93 -15.56
CA ILE A 8 1.12 -1.82 -16.64
C ILE A 8 1.38 -3.29 -16.27
N GLU A 9 2.57 -3.64 -15.79
CA GLU A 9 2.89 -5.01 -15.39
C GLU A 9 2.02 -5.48 -14.21
N GLN A 10 1.64 -4.57 -13.30
CA GLN A 10 0.67 -4.84 -12.24
C GLN A 10 -0.72 -5.15 -12.83
N ALA A 11 -1.19 -4.36 -13.81
CA ALA A 11 -2.46 -4.64 -14.50
C ALA A 11 -2.43 -5.96 -15.29
N LEU A 12 -1.25 -6.40 -15.75
CA LEU A 12 -1.02 -7.70 -16.37
C LEU A 12 -0.87 -8.86 -15.36
N ASN A 13 -1.14 -8.62 -14.08
CA ASN A 13 -1.04 -9.59 -12.99
C ASN A 13 0.37 -10.19 -12.84
N ARG A 14 1.41 -9.38 -13.04
CA ARG A 14 2.83 -9.75 -12.89
C ARG A 14 3.51 -8.93 -11.78
N PRO A 15 3.08 -9.11 -10.52
CA PRO A 15 3.47 -8.23 -9.43
C PRO A 15 4.98 -8.24 -9.13
N GLU A 16 5.69 -9.35 -9.35
CA GLU A 16 7.13 -9.44 -9.11
C GLU A 16 7.92 -8.59 -10.09
N ARG A 17 7.46 -8.51 -11.34
CA ARG A 17 8.10 -7.68 -12.36
C ARG A 17 7.78 -6.21 -12.14
N ALA A 18 6.54 -5.91 -11.76
CA ALA A 18 6.14 -4.57 -11.33
C ALA A 18 7.00 -4.09 -10.15
N MET A 19 7.21 -4.91 -9.12
CA MET A 19 8.04 -4.54 -7.97
C MET A 19 9.47 -4.19 -8.39
N ARG A 20 10.12 -5.03 -9.20
CA ARG A 20 11.49 -4.76 -9.69
C ARG A 20 11.58 -3.47 -10.50
N LEU A 21 10.57 -3.16 -11.30
CA LEU A 21 10.52 -1.93 -12.09
C LEU A 21 10.33 -0.71 -11.19
N THR A 22 9.46 -0.81 -10.18
CA THR A 22 9.27 0.23 -9.18
C THR A 22 10.53 0.46 -8.35
N ASP A 23 11.22 -0.59 -7.91
CA ASP A 23 12.48 -0.46 -7.16
C ASP A 23 13.56 0.21 -8.02
N ARG A 24 13.63 -0.10 -9.32
CA ARG A 24 14.53 0.60 -10.26
C ARG A 24 14.14 2.06 -10.47
N ALA A 25 12.85 2.36 -10.53
CA ALA A 25 12.39 3.73 -10.67
C ALA A 25 12.77 4.57 -9.44
N LEU A 26 12.56 4.03 -8.24
CA LEU A 26 12.92 4.67 -6.98
C LEU A 26 14.43 4.75 -6.75
N ALA A 27 15.22 3.86 -7.36
CA ALA A 27 16.68 3.99 -7.34
C ALA A 27 17.19 5.16 -8.20
N LEU A 28 16.42 5.56 -9.23
CA LEU A 28 16.74 6.72 -10.07
C LEU A 28 16.20 8.02 -9.48
N ASP A 29 14.99 7.96 -8.93
CA ASP A 29 14.34 9.08 -8.26
C ASP A 29 13.65 8.59 -6.97
N PRO A 30 14.35 8.67 -5.81
CA PRO A 30 13.83 8.20 -4.53
C PRO A 30 12.63 9.00 -4.01
N ASP A 31 12.48 10.25 -4.49
CA ASP A 31 11.49 11.22 -4.04
C ASP A 31 10.27 11.29 -4.95
N ASP A 32 10.20 10.45 -6.01
CA ASP A 32 9.02 10.32 -6.87
C ASP A 32 7.84 9.73 -6.07
N VAL A 33 7.00 10.65 -5.60
CA VAL A 33 5.83 10.35 -4.77
C VAL A 33 4.82 9.48 -5.53
N ALA A 34 4.62 9.72 -6.82
CA ALA A 34 3.73 8.92 -7.65
C ALA A 34 4.24 7.48 -7.78
N CYS A 35 5.56 7.29 -7.87
CA CYS A 35 6.16 5.97 -7.94
C CYS A 35 6.09 5.21 -6.62
N ARG A 36 6.34 5.90 -5.49
CA ARG A 36 6.14 5.31 -4.17
C ARG A 36 4.67 4.96 -3.89
N TYR A 37 3.72 5.79 -4.33
CA TYR A 37 2.29 5.47 -4.25
C TYR A 37 1.94 4.20 -5.04
N ASN A 38 2.44 4.09 -6.27
CA ASN A 38 2.26 2.88 -7.08
C ASN A 38 2.89 1.64 -6.42
N ARG A 39 4.03 1.79 -5.74
CA ARG A 39 4.61 0.72 -4.90
C ARG A 39 3.68 0.31 -3.78
N ALA A 40 3.14 1.27 -3.03
CA ALA A 40 2.22 0.99 -1.94
C ALA A 40 0.95 0.27 -2.42
N ARG A 41 0.41 0.67 -3.59
CA ARG A 41 -0.72 -0.01 -4.23
C ARG A 41 -0.37 -1.43 -4.66
N LEU A 42 0.81 -1.66 -5.20
CA LEU A 42 1.29 -3.00 -5.56
C LEU A 42 1.48 -3.91 -4.33
N LEU A 43 1.98 -3.35 -3.22
CA LEU A 43 2.07 -4.04 -1.94
C LEU A 43 0.68 -4.39 -1.39
N PHE A 44 -0.30 -3.50 -1.57
CA PHE A 44 -1.69 -3.77 -1.22
C PHE A 44 -2.27 -4.95 -2.03
N ASP A 45 -2.11 -4.94 -3.35
CA ASP A 45 -2.63 -5.98 -4.23
C ASP A 45 -1.96 -7.35 -3.98
N THR A 46 -0.68 -7.34 -3.60
CA THR A 46 0.07 -8.56 -3.23
C THR A 46 -0.15 -9.01 -1.78
N LYS A 47 -1.10 -8.40 -1.06
CA LYS A 47 -1.43 -8.68 0.35
C LYS A 47 -0.29 -8.39 1.35
N ARG A 48 0.77 -7.69 0.93
CA ARG A 48 1.89 -7.21 1.78
C ARG A 48 1.49 -5.94 2.52
N ASN A 49 0.49 -6.10 3.38
CA ASN A 49 -0.25 -4.99 3.97
C ASN A 49 0.56 -4.18 4.98
N GLU A 50 1.45 -4.82 5.73
CA GLU A 50 2.27 -4.15 6.74
C GLU A 50 3.28 -3.19 6.11
N GLU A 51 3.94 -3.64 5.04
CA GLU A 51 4.87 -2.83 4.26
C GLU A 51 4.15 -1.70 3.53
N CYS A 52 2.96 -1.97 2.97
CA CYS A 52 2.10 -0.95 2.36
C CYS A 52 1.79 0.19 3.35
N VAL A 53 1.38 -0.14 4.59
CA VAL A 53 1.06 0.87 5.61
C VAL A 53 2.30 1.65 6.03
N LYS A 54 3.46 0.98 6.18
CA LYS A 54 4.71 1.64 6.51
C LYS A 54 5.09 2.66 5.43
N GLU A 55 5.06 2.25 4.17
CA GLU A 55 5.36 3.11 3.02
C GLU A 55 4.41 4.31 2.93
N LEU A 56 3.11 4.09 3.09
CA LEU A 56 2.14 5.19 3.05
C LEU A 56 2.29 6.15 4.22
N ASN A 57 2.68 5.68 5.40
CA ASN A 57 2.97 6.55 6.54
C ASN A 57 4.21 7.41 6.28
N GLU A 58 5.27 6.83 5.72
CA GLU A 58 6.45 7.60 5.31
C GLU A 58 6.09 8.62 4.21
N LEU A 59 5.25 8.23 3.24
CA LEU A 59 4.79 9.11 2.17
C LEU A 59 4.00 10.30 2.68
N LYS A 60 3.15 10.08 3.68
CA LYS A 60 2.35 11.12 4.32
C LYS A 60 3.22 12.19 4.99
N GLU A 61 4.34 11.81 5.59
CA GLU A 61 5.26 12.75 6.24
C GLU A 61 6.04 13.60 5.21
N VAL A 62 6.31 13.06 4.02
CA VAL A 62 7.02 13.75 2.94
C VAL A 62 6.09 14.64 2.11
N SER A 63 4.90 14.14 1.76
CA SER A 63 3.92 14.81 0.90
C SER A 63 2.52 14.75 1.51
N PRO A 64 2.22 15.60 2.51
CA PRO A 64 0.96 15.56 3.24
C PRO A 64 -0.27 15.99 2.43
N ASP A 65 -0.08 16.62 1.25
CA ASP A 65 -1.15 17.19 0.43
C ASP A 65 -1.79 16.20 -0.58
N GLU A 66 -1.30 14.97 -0.66
CA GLU A 66 -1.80 14.01 -1.64
C GLU A 66 -2.98 13.20 -1.10
N ALA A 67 -4.20 13.62 -1.46
CA ALA A 67 -5.46 13.00 -1.05
C ALA A 67 -5.55 11.48 -1.29
N TYR A 68 -4.83 10.96 -2.30
CA TYR A 68 -4.82 9.53 -2.60
C TYR A 68 -4.04 8.67 -1.59
N ILE A 69 -3.07 9.25 -0.86
CA ILE A 69 -2.36 8.55 0.23
C ILE A 69 -3.36 8.20 1.34
N TYR A 70 -4.21 9.15 1.71
CA TYR A 70 -5.25 8.95 2.73
C TYR A 70 -6.32 7.96 2.29
N HIS A 71 -6.62 7.87 0.98
CA HIS A 71 -7.55 6.87 0.46
C HIS A 71 -7.06 5.43 0.71
N LEU A 72 -5.80 5.14 0.37
CA LEU A 72 -5.21 3.82 0.61
C LEU A 72 -5.02 3.52 2.10
N LEU A 73 -4.56 4.51 2.89
CA LEU A 73 -4.45 4.38 4.35
C LEU A 73 -5.81 4.13 5.00
N GLY A 74 -6.84 4.86 4.58
CA GLY A 74 -8.21 4.71 5.05
C GLY A 74 -8.75 3.31 4.77
N SER A 75 -8.59 2.82 3.53
CA SER A 75 -8.96 1.45 3.17
C SER A 75 -8.27 0.40 4.04
N LYS A 76 -6.98 0.60 4.35
CA LYS A 76 -6.22 -0.31 5.23
C LYS A 76 -6.64 -0.25 6.68
N ASN A 77 -6.75 0.95 7.25
CA ASN A 77 -7.15 1.14 8.63
C ASN A 77 -8.58 0.66 8.86
N PHE A 78 -9.47 0.85 7.87
CA PHE A 78 -10.83 0.32 7.93
C PHE A 78 -10.84 -1.21 7.96
N SER A 79 -10.03 -1.88 7.12
CA SER A 79 -9.86 -3.34 7.15
C SER A 79 -9.31 -3.82 8.50
N LYS A 80 -8.30 -3.15 9.05
CA LYS A 80 -7.70 -3.48 10.36
C LYS A 80 -8.68 -3.26 11.52
N MET A 81 -9.38 -2.12 11.53
CA MET A 81 -10.42 -1.77 12.50
C MET A 81 -11.57 -2.77 12.46
N PHE A 82 -12.00 -3.18 11.26
CA PHE A 82 -13.05 -4.18 11.07
C PHE A 82 -12.63 -5.54 11.64
N LEU A 83 -11.41 -6.00 11.33
CA LEU A 83 -10.86 -7.26 11.89
C LEU A 83 -10.74 -7.21 13.41
N LEU A 84 -10.25 -6.11 13.98
CA LEU A 84 -10.20 -5.91 15.43
C LEU A 84 -11.61 -5.98 16.04
N SER A 85 -12.59 -5.28 15.47
CA SER A 85 -13.98 -5.30 15.96
C SER A 85 -14.62 -6.70 15.88
N SER A 86 -14.27 -7.46 14.85
CA SER A 86 -14.72 -8.85 14.67
C SER A 86 -14.10 -9.78 15.70
N LEU A 87 -12.79 -9.63 15.95
CA LEU A 87 -12.07 -10.39 16.97
C LEU A 87 -12.61 -10.09 18.38
N TYR A 88 -12.85 -8.81 18.70
CA TYR A 88 -13.45 -8.44 19.98
C TYR A 88 -14.85 -9.05 20.17
N LYS A 89 -15.71 -9.06 19.14
CA LYS A 89 -17.02 -9.72 19.21
C LYS A 89 -16.94 -11.23 19.43
N GLU A 90 -15.99 -11.91 18.78
CA GLU A 90 -15.74 -13.34 18.97
C GLU A 90 -15.22 -13.64 20.39
N MET A 91 -14.27 -12.85 20.90
CA MET A 91 -13.75 -13.01 22.27
C MET A 91 -14.84 -12.84 23.34
N PHE A 92 -15.79 -11.93 23.16
CA PHE A 92 -16.92 -11.76 24.09
C PHE A 92 -18.00 -12.84 23.96
N LYS A 93 -18.10 -13.53 22.82
CA LYS A 93 -19.02 -14.67 22.65
C LYS A 93 -18.55 -15.95 23.36
N PHE A 94 -17.24 -16.18 23.45
CA PHE A 94 -16.66 -17.36 24.11
C PHE A 94 -16.49 -17.20 25.64
N GLY A 95 -16.75 -16.00 26.19
CA GLY A 95 -16.66 -15.71 27.62
C GLY A 95 -17.93 -16.00 28.43
N LYS A 96 -18.90 -16.75 27.91
CA LYS A 96 -20.13 -17.16 28.61
C LYS A 96 -20.33 -18.66 28.57
#